data_AF-A0A822E4R5-F1
#
_entry.id   AF-A0A822E4R5-F1
#
_cell.length_a   1.000
_cell.length_b   1.000
_cell.length_c   1.000
_cell.angle_alpha   90.00
_cell.angle_beta   90.00
_cell.angle_gamma   90.00
#
_symmetry.space_group_name_H-M   'P 1'
#
loop_
_entity.id
_entity.type
_entity.pdbx_description
1 polymer ?
#
loop_
_entity_poly.entity_id
_entity_poly.type
_entity_poly.pdbx_seq_one_letter_code
_entity_poly.pdbx_strand_id
1 'polypeptide(L)' 'MSATNGNLNDLSYAPSDLRVDRINQTSAVVSWWPASNDIVHKLFVNDIEVQTLKAGVYRFKLSGL' A
#
# COMPACT_ATOMS: atom_id res chain seq x y z
N MET A 1 20.95 -7.50 21.86
CA MET A 1 19.82 -6.74 21.31
C MET A 1 19.28 -7.54 20.14
N SER A 2 18.31 -8.43 20.41
CA SER A 2 17.71 -9.29 19.37
C SER A 2 16.74 -8.49 18.54
N ALA A 3 17.13 -8.16 17.30
CA ALA A 3 16.16 -7.87 16.26
C ALA A 3 15.38 -9.16 15.99
N THR A 4 14.09 -9.13 16.28
CA THR A 4 13.16 -10.24 16.10
C THR A 4 13.21 -10.78 14.68
N ASN A 5 13.29 -12.11 14.59
CA ASN A 5 13.30 -12.93 13.38
C ASN A 5 12.05 -12.69 12.51
N GLY A 6 12.04 -11.63 11.71
CA GLY A 6 11.17 -11.53 10.54
C GLY A 6 11.71 -12.49 9.49
N ASN A 7 10.93 -13.51 9.13
CA ASN A 7 11.24 -14.42 8.04
C ASN A 7 11.58 -13.58 6.79
N LEU A 8 12.79 -13.73 6.25
CA LEU A 8 13.24 -12.97 5.07
C LEU A 8 12.30 -13.15 3.87
N ASN A 9 11.48 -14.21 3.85
CA ASN A 9 10.45 -14.42 2.84
C ASN A 9 9.28 -13.41 2.94
N ASP A 10 8.96 -12.88 4.12
CA ASP A 10 7.86 -11.93 4.29
C ASP A 10 8.23 -10.53 3.75
N LEU A 11 9.53 -10.18 3.81
CA LEU A 11 10.06 -8.97 3.18
C LEU A 11 9.90 -8.99 1.66
N SER A 12 9.98 -10.19 1.05
CA SER A 12 9.79 -10.37 -0.39
C SER A 12 8.37 -10.08 -0.86
N TYR A 13 7.39 -9.96 0.05
CA TYR A 13 5.98 -9.66 -0.27
C TYR A 13 5.56 -8.22 0.06
N ALA A 14 6.49 -7.39 0.57
CA ALA A 14 6.18 -6.01 0.88
C ALA A 14 6.06 -5.17 -0.41
N PRO A 15 4.99 -4.35 -0.56
CA PRO A 15 4.92 -3.38 -1.64
C PRO A 15 6.05 -2.35 -1.51
N SER A 16 6.61 -1.93 -2.63
CA SER A 16 7.73 -0.97 -2.71
C SER A 16 7.32 0.26 -3.52
N ASP A 17 8.16 1.31 -3.53
CA ASP A 17 7.93 2.56 -4.28
C ASP A 17 6.52 3.18 -4.05
N LEU A 18 6.10 3.24 -2.78
CA LEU A 18 4.84 3.90 -2.43
C LEU A 18 4.94 5.40 -2.74
N ARG A 19 4.13 5.84 -3.68
CA ARG A 19 4.09 7.22 -4.16
C ARG A 19 2.68 7.77 -4.07
N VAL A 20 2.61 9.04 -3.68
CA VAL A 20 1.38 9.82 -3.74
C VAL A 20 1.54 10.90 -4.81
N ASP A 21 0.61 10.93 -5.76
CA ASP A 21 0.53 11.91 -6.84
C ASP A 21 -0.82 12.64 -6.85
N ARG A 22 -0.89 13.73 -7.62
CA ARG A 22 -2.13 14.49 -7.90
C ARG A 22 -2.93 14.82 -6.62
N ILE A 23 -2.24 15.38 -5.64
CA ILE A 23 -2.83 15.80 -4.37
C ILE A 23 -3.67 17.06 -4.60
N ASN A 24 -4.94 16.99 -4.25
CA ASN A 24 -5.91 18.07 -4.24
C ASN A 24 -6.48 18.23 -2.83
N GLN A 25 -7.30 19.26 -2.63
CA GLN A 25 -7.89 19.58 -1.33
C GLN A 25 -8.79 18.48 -0.74
N THR A 26 -9.34 17.58 -1.57
CA THR A 26 -10.26 16.50 -1.14
C THR A 26 -9.91 15.12 -1.75
N SER A 27 -8.79 15.01 -2.47
CA SER A 27 -8.39 13.76 -3.11
C SER A 27 -6.88 13.65 -3.31
N ALA A 28 -6.37 12.43 -3.31
CA ALA A 28 -4.99 12.13 -3.66
C ALA A 28 -4.96 10.82 -4.43
N VAL A 29 -3.96 10.60 -5.26
CA VAL A 29 -3.76 9.34 -5.96
C VAL A 29 -2.56 8.65 -5.34
N VAL A 30 -2.73 7.38 -4.99
CA VAL A 30 -1.70 6.55 -4.38
C VAL A 30 -1.36 5.44 -5.35
N SER A 31 -0.08 5.23 -5.60
CA SER A 31 0.45 4.16 -6.43
C SER A 31 1.62 3.50 -5.74
N TRP A 32 1.78 2.20 -5.93
CA TRP A 32 2.91 1.44 -5.39
C TRP A 32 3.31 0.35 -6.38
N TRP A 33 4.50 -0.20 -6.18
CA TRP A 33 4.96 -1.38 -6.86
C TRP A 33 4.60 -2.62 -6.04
N PRO A 34 3.76 -3.54 -6.56
CA PRO A 34 3.45 -4.77 -5.87
C PRO A 34 4.65 -5.71 -5.86
N ALA A 35 4.80 -6.50 -4.80
CA ALA A 35 5.73 -7.62 -4.78
C ALA A 35 5.22 -8.82 -5.61
N SER A 36 3.90 -9.04 -5.59
CA SER A 36 3.23 -10.07 -6.37
C SER A 36 1.85 -9.58 -6.81
N ASN A 37 1.45 -9.99 -8.00
CA ASN A 37 0.16 -9.59 -8.57
C ASN A 37 -1.04 -10.33 -7.96
N ASP A 38 -0.79 -11.45 -7.28
CA ASP A 38 -1.83 -12.33 -6.73
C ASP A 38 -2.20 -12.00 -5.27
N ILE A 39 -1.63 -10.93 -4.72
CA ILE A 39 -1.81 -10.53 -3.33
C ILE A 39 -2.75 -9.32 -3.24
N VAL A 40 -3.70 -9.39 -2.31
CA VAL A 40 -4.58 -8.28 -1.96
C VAL A 40 -3.83 -7.24 -1.14
N HIS A 41 -4.09 -5.96 -1.40
CA HIS A 41 -3.41 -4.85 -0.72
C HIS A 41 -4.39 -4.08 0.16
N LYS A 42 -3.94 -3.68 1.35
CA LYS A 42 -4.72 -2.85 2.26
C LYS A 42 -4.13 -1.45 2.32
N LEU A 43 -4.96 -0.44 2.17
CA LEU A 43 -4.55 0.97 2.27
C LEU A 43 -4.91 1.52 3.64
N PHE A 44 -3.92 2.10 4.30
CA PHE A 44 -4.06 2.79 5.57
C PHE A 44 -3.71 4.27 5.39
N VAL A 45 -4.53 5.15 5.96
CA VAL A 45 -4.28 6.60 6.04
C VAL A 45 -4.38 6.99 7.51
N ASN A 46 -3.29 7.54 8.08
CA ASN A 46 -3.21 7.86 9.51
C ASN A 46 -3.64 6.69 10.42
N ASP A 47 -3.12 5.49 10.14
CA ASP A 47 -3.43 4.23 10.85
C ASP A 47 -4.89 3.73 10.72
N ILE A 48 -5.72 4.39 9.92
CA ILE A 48 -7.10 3.98 9.63
C ILE A 48 -7.14 3.21 8.31
N GLU A 49 -7.67 1.99 8.31
CA GLU A 49 -7.91 1.22 7.08
C GLU A 49 -9.00 1.90 6.25
N VAL A 50 -8.64 2.40 5.08
CA VAL A 50 -9.57 3.12 4.20
C VAL A 50 -10.16 2.18 3.17
N GLN A 51 -9.38 1.24 2.65
CA GLN A 51 -9.79 0.35 1.58
C GLN A 51 -8.95 -0.93 1.53
N THR A 52 -9.62 -2.06 1.28
CA THR A 52 -8.98 -3.30 0.81
C THR A 52 -9.15 -3.41 -0.71
N LEU A 53 -8.04 -3.65 -1.41
CA LEU A 53 -7.96 -3.74 -2.87
C LEU A 53 -7.73 -5.17 -3.31
N LYS A 54 -8.40 -5.54 -4.40
CA LYS A 54 -8.23 -6.84 -5.05
C LYS A 54 -6.82 -6.97 -5.63
N ALA A 55 -6.35 -8.21 -5.72
CA ALA A 55 -5.17 -8.59 -6.50
C ALA A 55 -5.26 -7.97 -7.92
N GLY A 56 -4.16 -7.44 -8.43
CA GLY A 56 -4.15 -6.72 -9.72
C GLY A 56 -4.26 -5.19 -9.63
N VAL A 57 -4.60 -4.60 -8.48
CA VAL A 57 -4.78 -3.15 -8.34
C VAL A 57 -3.59 -2.53 -7.61
N TYR A 58 -2.88 -1.63 -8.28
CA TYR A 58 -1.66 -0.96 -7.75
C TYR A 58 -1.74 0.57 -7.76
N ARG A 59 -2.91 1.09 -8.16
CA ARG A 59 -3.20 2.52 -8.18
C ARG A 59 -4.59 2.74 -7.64
N PHE A 60 -4.70 3.61 -6.64
CA PHE A 60 -5.95 3.93 -5.99
C PHE A 60 -6.11 5.44 -5.80
N LYS A 61 -7.29 5.97 -6.12
CA LYS A 61 -7.62 7.36 -5.84
C LYS A 61 -8.32 7.45 -4.49
N LEU A 62 -7.65 8.05 -3.52
CA LEU A 62 -8.27 8.51 -2.29
C LEU A 62 -9.19 9.69 -2.60
N SER A 63 -10.41 9.66 -2.07
CA SER A 63 -11.42 10.71 -2.20
C SER A 63 -12.11 10.92 -0.87
N GLY A 64 -12.49 12.17 -0.56
CA GLY A 64 -13.11 12.52 0.72
C GLY A 64 -12.11 12.61 1.86
N LEU A 65 -10.87 13.01 1.55
CA LEU A 65 -9.83 13.36 2.51
C LEU A 65 -10.15 14.67 3.25
#